data_AF-A0A2S5CNE4-F1
#
_entry.id   AF-A0A2S5CNE4-F1
#
_cell.length_a   1.000
_cell.length_b   1.000
_cell.length_c   1.000
_cell.angle_alpha   90.00
_cell.angle_beta   90.00
_cell.angle_gamma   90.00
#
_symmetry.space_group_name_H-M   'P 1'
#
loop_
_entity.id
_entity.type
_entity.pdbx_description
1 polymer ?
#
loop_
_entity_poly.entity_id
_entity_poly.type
_entity_poly.pdbx_seq_one_letter_code
_entity_poly.pdbx_strand_id
1 'polypeptide(L)'
;MMIPNQLYARMANLLKVLPPRIGTYALGLALYATAYQASAGVLEDKMLQSTVRPLCINGEKKNSGSGFVVGDGSYVVTNWHVTKCIEDGGQAWIFLAIGNAVKAEVIWHSDKRDLAVLRLEKSTNRPAVEFATHETVEMRDAVTASGFPGAADDVDREEAASVTLTTGIVSRIVAKEGVALYQVDASINPGNSGGPLFNEYGQVIGVNAMKALALVATVSEGSDGPTYGVDRVPIGEGIGWAIQADELFPALDKLHIPYSKSSVRPSHLQQEWQREPWLLSAVAGTLSLSLLAVGLVLYSRRPAKPPRKTITYPLTAPRPILRGISGHYAGAVLELQRETILIGRDPQSCQLVIPRDKSQTSKRHCSIRYDYQRKCFLLEDYGSTNGTFTANGERLTPRQALPLQAGERFYLGQSGEMFEVGFTDPS
;
A
#
# COMPACT_ATOMS: atom_id res chain seq x y z
N MET A 1 24.26 20.33 5.32
CA MET A 1 24.36 19.01 4.67
C MET A 1 25.40 18.17 5.42
N MET A 2 25.00 17.39 6.43
CA MET A 2 25.92 16.44 7.09
C MET A 2 25.91 15.12 6.33
N ILE A 3 27.11 14.64 6.01
CA ILE A 3 27.36 13.46 5.18
C ILE A 3 26.80 12.19 5.88
N PRO A 4 26.04 11.32 5.19
CA PRO A 4 25.44 10.09 5.74
C PRO A 4 26.42 9.15 6.47
N ASN A 5 27.70 9.18 6.11
CA ASN A 5 28.74 8.30 6.66
C ASN A 5 29.06 8.53 8.14
N GLN A 6 28.92 9.75 8.65
CA GLN A 6 29.24 10.07 10.05
C GLN A 6 28.17 9.53 11.02
N LEU A 7 26.91 9.53 10.59
CA LEU A 7 25.80 8.98 11.36
C LEU A 7 25.90 7.45 11.46
N TYR A 8 26.23 6.80 10.34
CA TYR A 8 26.43 5.35 10.26
C TYR A 8 27.53 4.85 11.21
N ALA A 9 28.66 5.58 11.26
CA ALA A 9 29.80 5.25 12.12
C ALA A 9 29.49 5.43 13.62
N ARG A 10 28.73 6.46 13.99
CA ARG A 10 28.33 6.71 15.39
C ARG A 10 27.28 5.69 15.87
N MET A 11 26.33 5.31 15.02
CA MET A 11 25.32 4.31 15.34
C MET A 11 25.91 2.90 15.46
N ALA A 12 26.87 2.53 14.60
CA ALA A 12 27.58 1.26 14.66
C ALA A 12 28.38 1.08 15.97
N ASN A 13 28.90 2.16 16.55
CA ASN A 13 29.61 2.10 17.84
C ASN A 13 28.66 2.02 19.04
N LEU A 14 27.47 2.64 18.98
CA LEU A 14 26.46 2.53 20.02
C LEU A 14 25.87 1.11 20.14
N LEU A 15 25.72 0.42 19.00
CA LEU A 15 25.19 -0.94 18.90
C LEU A 15 26.09 -2.01 19.54
N LYS A 16 27.39 -1.74 19.72
CA LYS A 16 28.34 -2.66 20.37
C LYS A 16 28.20 -2.73 21.90
N VAL A 17 27.50 -1.78 22.51
CA VAL A 17 27.43 -1.62 23.98
C VAL A 17 26.10 -2.13 24.56
N LEU A 18 25.12 -2.46 23.73
CA LEU A 18 23.79 -2.92 24.16
C LEU A 18 23.68 -4.45 24.19
N PRO A 19 22.97 -5.04 25.16
CA PRO A 19 22.75 -6.48 25.20
C PRO A 19 22.02 -6.97 23.93
N PRO A 20 22.27 -8.22 23.47
CA PRO A 20 21.89 -8.70 22.12
C PRO A 20 20.39 -8.67 21.81
N ARG A 21 19.54 -8.63 22.84
CA ARG A 21 18.09 -8.49 22.70
C ARG A 21 17.60 -7.05 22.51
N ILE A 22 18.40 -6.03 22.87
CA ILE A 22 18.04 -4.61 22.73
C ILE A 22 18.68 -4.02 21.46
N GLY A 23 19.87 -4.49 21.08
CA GLY A 23 20.56 -4.04 19.86
C GLY A 23 19.83 -4.35 18.56
N THR A 24 19.06 -5.45 18.49
CA THR A 24 18.29 -5.84 17.29
C THR A 24 17.05 -4.95 17.08
N TYR A 25 16.29 -4.63 18.12
CA TYR A 25 15.18 -3.68 18.03
C TYR A 25 15.66 -2.25 17.75
N ALA A 26 16.76 -1.83 18.39
CA ALA A 26 17.35 -0.52 18.16
C ALA A 26 17.86 -0.35 16.71
N LEU A 27 18.45 -1.40 16.13
CA LEU A 27 18.88 -1.40 14.72
C LEU A 27 17.67 -1.39 13.76
N GLY A 28 16.60 -2.13 14.07
CA GLY A 28 15.37 -2.12 13.28
C GLY A 28 14.68 -0.74 13.28
N LEU A 29 14.56 -0.11 14.45
CA LEU A 29 14.03 1.26 14.58
C LEU A 29 14.90 2.30 13.87
N ALA A 30 16.22 2.16 13.96
CA ALA A 30 17.16 3.01 13.25
C ALA A 30 17.01 2.90 11.73
N LEU A 31 16.97 1.67 11.19
CA LEU A 31 16.79 1.42 9.76
C LEU A 31 15.44 1.94 9.27
N TYR A 32 14.37 1.73 10.06
CA TYR A 32 13.05 2.28 9.80
C TYR A 32 13.08 3.82 9.72
N ALA A 33 13.67 4.49 10.72
CA ALA A 33 13.75 5.95 10.75
C ALA A 33 14.57 6.51 9.56
N THR A 34 15.69 5.87 9.20
CA THR A 34 16.52 6.30 8.06
C THR A 34 15.80 6.10 6.73
N ALA A 35 15.08 4.99 6.57
CA ALA A 35 14.33 4.73 5.36
C ALA A 35 13.11 5.65 5.23
N TYR A 36 12.44 5.93 6.35
CA TYR A 36 11.37 6.91 6.41
C TYR A 36 11.86 8.30 5.96
N GLN A 37 13.01 8.75 6.46
CA GLN A 37 13.62 10.01 6.01
C GLN A 37 14.00 10.00 4.53
N ALA A 38 14.51 8.88 4.01
CA ALA A 38 14.81 8.76 2.57
C ALA A 38 13.54 8.84 1.71
N SER A 39 12.45 8.18 2.14
CA SER A 39 11.15 8.19 1.43
C SER A 39 10.53 9.58 1.35
N ALA A 40 10.56 10.33 2.47
CA ALA A 40 10.04 11.68 2.54
C ALA A 40 10.78 12.60 1.56
N GLY A 41 12.10 12.45 1.44
CA GLY A 41 12.92 13.19 0.48
C GLY A 41 12.55 12.90 -0.98
N VAL A 42 12.26 11.64 -1.33
CA VAL A 42 11.85 11.27 -2.71
C VAL A 42 10.50 11.90 -3.08
N LEU A 43 9.55 11.91 -2.16
CA LEU A 43 8.24 12.50 -2.38
C LEU A 43 8.33 14.02 -2.54
N GLU A 44 9.10 14.67 -1.67
CA GLU A 44 9.36 16.10 -1.71
C GLU A 44 10.04 16.49 -3.04
N ASP A 45 11.04 15.73 -3.48
CA ASP A 45 11.70 15.94 -4.77
C ASP A 45 10.72 15.84 -5.95
N LYS A 46 9.78 14.87 -5.92
CA LYS A 46 8.73 14.76 -6.95
C LYS A 46 7.82 15.99 -6.95
N MET A 47 7.39 16.47 -5.78
CA MET A 47 6.58 17.69 -5.65
C MET A 47 7.32 18.89 -6.25
N LEU A 48 8.58 19.12 -5.82
CA LEU A 48 9.42 20.22 -6.30
C LEU A 48 9.64 20.18 -7.82
N GLN A 49 9.97 19.01 -8.36
CA GLN A 49 10.27 18.87 -9.79
C GLN A 49 9.03 19.04 -10.66
N SER A 50 7.86 18.58 -10.21
CA SER A 50 6.61 18.67 -10.97
C SER A 50 6.03 20.10 -11.01
N THR A 51 6.37 20.96 -10.05
CA THR A 51 5.95 22.37 -9.97
C THR A 51 6.83 23.26 -10.85
N VAL A 52 6.23 24.09 -11.69
CA VAL A 52 6.89 24.98 -12.66
C VAL A 52 6.42 26.42 -12.52
N ARG A 53 7.17 27.39 -13.08
CA ARG A 53 6.86 28.82 -13.01
C ARG A 53 6.37 29.34 -14.37
N PRO A 54 5.06 29.51 -14.59
CA PRO A 54 4.55 30.22 -15.74
C PRO A 54 4.87 31.72 -15.65
N LEU A 55 5.33 32.27 -16.77
CA LEU A 55 5.56 33.69 -17.00
C LEU A 55 4.72 34.11 -18.21
N CYS A 56 3.89 35.13 -18.05
CA CYS A 56 3.13 35.72 -19.14
C CYS A 56 3.71 37.11 -19.42
N ILE A 57 4.25 37.30 -20.63
CA ILE A 57 4.97 38.52 -21.03
C ILE A 57 4.22 39.21 -22.16
N ASN A 58 3.94 40.50 -21.99
CA ASN A 58 3.43 41.38 -23.03
C ASN A 58 4.18 42.73 -23.00
N GLY A 59 5.18 42.87 -23.86
CA GLY A 59 6.11 44.00 -23.82
C GLY A 59 6.83 44.07 -22.48
N GLU A 60 6.68 45.20 -21.77
CA GLU A 60 7.25 45.40 -20.43
C GLU A 60 6.39 44.79 -19.31
N LYS A 61 5.12 44.48 -19.56
CA LYS A 61 4.23 43.87 -18.57
C LYS A 61 4.58 42.40 -18.41
N LYS A 62 4.84 42.00 -17.16
CA LYS A 62 5.09 40.62 -16.77
C LYS A 62 4.11 40.20 -15.69
N ASN A 63 3.49 39.06 -15.88
CA ASN A 63 2.73 38.37 -14.85
C ASN A 63 3.38 37.01 -14.58
N SER A 64 3.41 36.58 -13.33
CA SER A 64 3.97 35.28 -12.97
C SER A 64 3.13 34.59 -11.91
N GLY A 65 3.26 33.27 -11.87
CA GLY A 65 2.62 32.44 -10.88
C GLY A 65 3.28 31.08 -10.84
N SER A 66 2.50 30.09 -10.47
CA SER A 66 2.92 28.69 -10.39
C SER A 66 2.06 27.83 -11.32
N GLY A 67 2.57 26.66 -11.63
CA GLY A 67 1.88 25.65 -12.42
C GLY A 67 2.47 24.28 -12.12
N PHE A 68 1.90 23.24 -12.70
CA PHE A 68 2.44 21.90 -12.56
C PHE A 68 2.27 21.07 -13.83
N VAL A 69 3.18 20.13 -14.00
CA VAL A 69 3.30 19.31 -15.21
C VAL A 69 2.27 18.18 -15.20
N VAL A 70 1.58 17.98 -16.32
CA VAL A 70 0.60 16.91 -16.54
C VAL A 70 0.88 16.19 -17.87
N GLY A 71 0.20 15.06 -18.11
CA GLY A 71 0.40 14.30 -19.34
C GLY A 71 1.74 13.58 -19.37
N ASP A 72 2.46 13.77 -20.46
CA ASP A 72 3.78 13.17 -20.74
C ASP A 72 4.94 14.15 -20.48
N GLY A 73 4.69 15.25 -19.76
CA GLY A 73 5.67 16.32 -19.55
C GLY A 73 5.50 17.52 -20.49
N SER A 74 4.60 17.44 -21.47
CA SER A 74 4.38 18.45 -22.50
C SER A 74 3.22 19.42 -22.21
N TYR A 75 2.60 19.31 -21.05
CA TYR A 75 1.46 20.14 -20.65
C TYR A 75 1.64 20.68 -19.24
N VAL A 76 1.10 21.88 -19.00
CA VAL A 76 1.11 22.54 -17.69
C VAL A 76 -0.29 23.01 -17.35
N VAL A 77 -0.72 22.77 -16.12
CA VAL A 77 -1.90 23.39 -15.53
C VAL A 77 -1.48 24.60 -14.71
N THR A 78 -2.26 25.68 -14.77
CA THR A 78 -2.09 26.88 -13.95
C THR A 78 -3.43 27.61 -13.78
N ASN A 79 -3.45 28.75 -13.08
CA ASN A 79 -4.62 29.62 -13.07
C ASN A 79 -4.73 30.45 -14.34
N TRP A 80 -5.95 30.73 -14.76
CA TRP A 80 -6.19 31.53 -15.97
C TRP A 80 -5.66 32.96 -15.83
N HIS A 81 -5.85 33.61 -14.67
CA HIS A 81 -5.35 34.96 -14.45
C HIS A 81 -3.83 35.08 -14.60
N VAL A 82 -3.06 34.02 -14.36
CA VAL A 82 -1.60 34.00 -14.54
C VAL A 82 -1.25 34.19 -16.02
N THR A 83 -2.06 33.65 -16.93
CA THR A 83 -1.81 33.65 -18.37
C THR A 83 -2.66 34.63 -19.16
N LYS A 84 -3.40 35.54 -18.51
CA LYS A 84 -4.30 36.49 -19.17
C LYS A 84 -3.62 37.46 -20.15
N CYS A 85 -2.30 37.67 -20.04
CA CYS A 85 -1.59 38.56 -20.96
C CYS A 85 -1.72 38.16 -22.43
N ILE A 86 -2.07 36.89 -22.73
CA ILE A 86 -2.30 36.41 -24.10
C ILE A 86 -3.51 37.10 -24.76
N GLU A 87 -4.51 37.52 -23.98
CA GLU A 87 -5.68 38.24 -24.50
C GLU A 87 -5.26 39.59 -25.09
N ASP A 88 -4.18 40.16 -24.56
CA ASP A 88 -3.59 41.43 -24.99
C ASP A 88 -2.44 41.22 -26.01
N GLY A 89 -2.31 40.04 -26.62
CA GLY A 89 -1.25 39.71 -27.58
C GLY A 89 0.09 39.30 -26.95
N GLY A 90 0.11 39.00 -25.65
CA GLY A 90 1.28 38.48 -24.94
C GLY A 90 1.56 37.00 -25.21
N GLN A 91 2.64 36.50 -24.60
CA GLN A 91 3.11 35.13 -24.76
C GLN A 91 3.38 34.48 -23.40
N ALA A 92 2.89 33.24 -23.22
CA ALA A 92 3.19 32.42 -22.07
C ALA A 92 4.50 31.63 -22.25
N TRP A 93 5.26 31.53 -21.18
CA TRP A 93 6.53 30.80 -21.06
C TRP A 93 6.54 30.00 -19.77
N ILE A 94 7.20 28.85 -19.76
CA ILE A 94 7.49 28.06 -18.57
C ILE A 94 8.97 28.23 -18.25
N PHE A 95 9.26 28.90 -17.14
CA PHE A 95 10.60 29.06 -16.63
C PHE A 95 11.01 27.81 -15.85
N LEU A 96 12.06 27.13 -16.30
CA LEU A 96 12.56 25.90 -15.69
C LEU A 96 13.82 26.15 -14.86
N ALA A 97 14.68 27.04 -15.33
CA ALA A 97 15.89 27.50 -14.66
C ALA A 97 16.40 28.78 -15.35
N ILE A 98 17.37 29.46 -14.76
CA ILE A 98 18.03 30.62 -15.38
C ILE A 98 18.56 30.21 -16.76
N GLY A 99 18.17 30.96 -17.80
CA GLY A 99 18.55 30.67 -19.18
C GLY A 99 17.79 29.52 -19.85
N ASN A 100 16.84 28.87 -19.16
CA ASN A 100 16.03 27.79 -19.69
C ASN A 100 14.53 28.07 -19.49
N ALA A 101 13.87 28.48 -20.57
CA ALA A 101 12.44 28.66 -20.62
C ALA A 101 11.85 28.00 -21.87
N VAL A 102 10.63 27.47 -21.74
CA VAL A 102 9.90 26.82 -22.83
C VAL A 102 8.67 27.63 -23.16
N LYS A 103 8.46 27.96 -24.44
CA LYS A 103 7.28 28.67 -24.88
C LYS A 103 6.04 27.76 -24.77
N ALA A 104 4.91 28.35 -24.39
CA ALA A 104 3.67 27.64 -24.12
C ALA A 104 2.47 28.31 -24.79
N GLU A 105 1.55 27.50 -25.30
CA GLU A 105 0.28 27.93 -25.89
C GLU A 105 -0.87 27.56 -24.96
N VAL A 106 -1.82 28.48 -24.74
CA VAL A 106 -3.03 28.16 -23.98
C VAL A 106 -4.00 27.42 -24.87
N ILE A 107 -4.20 26.13 -24.59
CA ILE A 107 -5.09 25.26 -25.38
C ILE A 107 -6.48 25.11 -24.75
N TRP A 108 -6.65 25.52 -23.50
CA TRP A 108 -7.93 25.61 -22.81
C TRP A 108 -7.84 26.58 -21.62
N HIS A 109 -8.93 27.28 -21.33
CA HIS A 109 -9.08 28.08 -20.12
C HIS A 109 -10.53 28.16 -19.66
N SER A 110 -10.74 28.63 -18.43
CA SER A 110 -12.04 28.93 -17.87
C SER A 110 -11.98 30.15 -16.95
N ASP A 111 -12.66 31.25 -17.31
CA ASP A 111 -12.79 32.43 -16.44
C ASP A 111 -13.53 32.12 -15.14
N LYS A 112 -14.57 31.27 -15.24
CA LYS A 112 -15.38 30.90 -14.08
C LYS A 112 -14.57 30.15 -13.03
N ARG A 113 -13.76 29.18 -13.46
CA ARG A 113 -12.94 28.35 -12.56
C ARG A 113 -11.57 28.95 -12.27
N ASP A 114 -11.16 29.95 -13.04
CA ASP A 114 -9.80 30.50 -13.04
C ASP A 114 -8.72 29.43 -13.28
N LEU A 115 -8.93 28.56 -14.27
CA LEU A 115 -8.01 27.48 -14.64
C LEU A 115 -7.61 27.58 -16.11
N ALA A 116 -6.37 27.19 -16.42
CA ALA A 116 -5.84 27.10 -17.77
C ALA A 116 -4.97 25.86 -17.95
N VAL A 117 -5.01 25.31 -19.17
CA VAL A 117 -4.13 24.23 -19.62
C VAL A 117 -3.26 24.76 -20.76
N LEU A 118 -1.96 24.59 -20.59
CA LEU A 118 -0.93 25.05 -21.50
C LEU A 118 -0.30 23.86 -22.20
N ARG A 119 -0.10 23.96 -23.52
CA ARG A 119 0.72 23.05 -24.30
C ARG A 119 2.10 23.65 -24.50
N LEU A 120 3.13 22.86 -24.27
CA LEU A 120 4.51 23.30 -24.40
C LEU A 120 5.05 23.00 -25.81
N GLU A 121 5.90 23.88 -26.33
CA GLU A 121 6.61 23.61 -27.59
C GLU A 121 7.59 22.44 -27.46
N LYS A 122 8.09 22.19 -26.25
CA LYS A 122 8.97 21.05 -25.89
C LYS A 122 8.61 20.54 -24.50
N SER A 123 8.80 19.24 -24.26
CA SER A 123 8.63 18.68 -22.91
C SER A 123 9.59 19.33 -21.92
N THR A 124 9.13 19.51 -20.69
CA THR A 124 9.96 20.02 -19.58
C THR A 124 10.99 19.01 -19.10
N ASN A 125 10.85 17.72 -19.47
CA ASN A 125 11.52 16.59 -18.85
C ASN A 125 11.33 16.50 -17.32
N ARG A 126 10.29 17.14 -16.79
CA ARG A 126 9.89 17.07 -15.39
C ARG A 126 8.77 16.03 -15.22
N PRO A 127 8.67 15.39 -14.05
CA PRO A 127 7.65 14.37 -13.81
C PRO A 127 6.25 14.99 -13.82
N ALA A 128 5.31 14.29 -14.47
CA ALA A 128 3.90 14.63 -14.38
C ALA A 128 3.33 14.25 -13.01
N VAL A 129 2.37 15.03 -12.53
CA VAL A 129 1.68 14.76 -11.27
C VAL A 129 0.68 13.62 -11.39
N GLU A 130 0.38 13.01 -10.25
CA GLU A 130 -0.80 12.16 -10.07
C GLU A 130 -1.88 12.97 -9.35
N PHE A 131 -3.14 12.68 -9.62
CA PHE A 131 -4.27 13.34 -8.98
C PHE A 131 -4.93 12.47 -7.92
N ALA A 132 -5.64 13.11 -7.02
CA ALA A 132 -6.60 12.47 -6.13
C ALA A 132 -7.94 13.20 -6.26
N THR A 133 -9.04 12.44 -6.32
CA THR A 133 -10.39 13.00 -6.44
C THR A 133 -10.87 13.51 -5.10
N HIS A 134 -11.84 14.41 -5.09
CA HIS A 134 -12.46 14.90 -3.86
C HIS A 134 -13.02 13.80 -2.95
N GLU A 135 -13.38 12.62 -3.49
CA GLU A 135 -13.85 11.45 -2.71
C GLU A 135 -12.81 10.94 -1.70
N THR A 136 -11.52 11.24 -1.90
CA THR A 136 -10.44 10.79 -1.02
C THR A 136 -9.97 11.87 -0.05
N VAL A 137 -10.59 13.06 -0.05
CA VAL A 137 -10.15 14.23 0.69
C VAL A 137 -11.17 14.58 1.77
N GLU A 138 -10.71 14.65 3.00
CA GLU A 138 -11.53 15.03 4.16
C GLU A 138 -11.00 16.30 4.83
N MET A 139 -11.86 16.93 5.63
CA MET A 139 -11.40 18.02 6.49
C MET A 139 -10.33 17.51 7.44
N ARG A 140 -9.34 18.37 7.75
CA ARG A 140 -8.16 18.09 8.56
C ARG A 140 -7.11 17.19 7.91
N ASP A 141 -7.31 16.75 6.67
CA ASP A 141 -6.24 16.09 5.91
C ASP A 141 -5.07 17.03 5.73
N ALA A 142 -3.85 16.49 5.91
CA ALA A 142 -2.62 17.23 5.72
C ALA A 142 -2.41 17.55 4.23
N VAL A 143 -1.98 18.78 3.96
CA VAL A 143 -1.75 19.27 2.61
C VAL A 143 -0.43 20.03 2.50
N THR A 144 0.15 20.00 1.31
CA THR A 144 1.34 20.77 0.96
C THR A 144 1.06 21.61 -0.27
N ALA A 145 1.03 22.93 -0.11
CA ALA A 145 1.00 23.87 -1.21
C ALA A 145 2.41 24.04 -1.79
N SER A 146 2.53 23.96 -3.11
CA SER A 146 3.78 24.15 -3.83
C SER A 146 3.66 25.31 -4.80
N GLY A 147 4.68 26.17 -4.86
CA GLY A 147 4.68 27.31 -5.77
C GLY A 147 5.92 28.18 -5.69
N PHE A 148 5.93 29.26 -6.47
CA PHE A 148 6.99 30.26 -6.54
C PHE A 148 6.46 31.56 -5.91
N PRO A 149 6.82 31.88 -4.65
CA PRO A 149 6.35 33.11 -4.03
C PRO A 149 6.86 34.34 -4.81
N GLY A 150 5.96 35.28 -5.07
CA GLY A 150 6.21 36.47 -5.90
C GLY A 150 7.23 37.46 -5.33
N ALA A 151 7.62 37.29 -4.06
CA ALA A 151 8.68 38.07 -3.42
C ALA A 151 10.10 37.67 -3.87
N ALA A 152 10.25 36.60 -4.66
CA ALA A 152 11.55 36.15 -5.19
C ALA A 152 12.09 37.03 -6.33
N ASP A 153 11.43 38.15 -6.65
CA ASP A 153 11.91 39.13 -7.63
C ASP A 153 12.80 40.24 -7.00
N ASP A 154 12.85 40.34 -5.66
CA ASP A 154 13.72 41.27 -4.89
C ASP A 154 14.90 40.57 -4.18
N VAL A 155 15.07 39.27 -4.41
CA VAL A 155 16.16 38.45 -3.83
C VAL A 155 17.09 37.96 -4.92
N ASP A 156 18.34 37.64 -4.55
CA ASP A 156 19.40 37.22 -5.48
C ASP A 156 18.88 36.27 -6.57
N ARG A 157 19.31 36.50 -7.83
CA ARG A 157 18.79 35.89 -9.08
C ARG A 157 18.63 34.35 -9.06
N GLU A 158 19.27 33.67 -8.13
CA GLU A 158 19.24 32.22 -7.93
C GLU A 158 17.99 31.74 -7.17
N GLU A 159 17.44 32.55 -6.25
CA GLU A 159 16.25 32.21 -5.44
C GLU A 159 14.94 32.37 -6.22
N ALA A 160 14.93 33.21 -7.27
CA ALA A 160 13.80 33.41 -8.18
C ALA A 160 13.32 32.12 -8.89
N ALA A 161 14.17 31.08 -8.91
CA ALA A 161 13.88 29.78 -9.51
C ALA A 161 13.53 28.70 -8.48
N SER A 162 13.49 29.03 -7.18
CA SER A 162 13.25 28.06 -6.12
C SER A 162 11.74 27.84 -5.89
N VAL A 163 11.35 26.57 -5.84
CA VAL A 163 10.00 26.19 -5.45
C VAL A 163 9.93 26.21 -3.93
N THR A 164 8.88 26.82 -3.38
CA THR A 164 8.57 26.81 -1.95
C THR A 164 7.47 25.79 -1.68
N LEU A 165 7.62 25.05 -0.58
CA LEU A 165 6.60 24.14 -0.06
C LEU A 165 6.07 24.69 1.27
N THR A 166 4.75 24.83 1.40
CA THR A 166 4.09 25.26 2.62
C THR A 166 3.07 24.22 3.05
N THR A 167 3.16 23.76 4.29
CA THR A 167 2.29 22.70 4.82
C THR A 167 1.12 23.28 5.60
N GLY A 168 0.00 22.57 5.60
CA GLY A 168 -1.18 22.90 6.39
C GLY A 168 -2.18 21.74 6.39
N ILE A 169 -3.46 22.06 6.58
CA ILE A 169 -4.58 21.13 6.52
C ILE A 169 -5.70 21.68 5.63
N VAL A 170 -6.61 20.79 5.23
CA VAL A 170 -7.93 21.18 4.70
C VAL A 170 -8.79 21.71 5.85
N SER A 171 -8.93 23.03 5.92
CA SER A 171 -9.74 23.72 6.94
C SER A 171 -11.24 23.68 6.63
N ARG A 172 -11.61 23.70 5.34
CA ARG A 172 -13.01 23.65 4.91
C ARG A 172 -13.14 23.15 3.47
N ILE A 173 -14.25 22.49 3.18
CA ILE A 173 -14.66 22.13 1.81
C ILE A 173 -15.90 22.96 1.48
N VAL A 174 -15.85 23.75 0.41
CA VAL A 174 -16.96 24.64 0.02
C VAL A 174 -17.18 24.62 -1.49
N ALA A 175 -18.36 25.03 -1.93
CA ALA A 175 -18.61 25.38 -3.33
C ALA A 175 -19.02 26.84 -3.40
N LYS A 176 -18.31 27.65 -4.21
CA LYS A 176 -18.63 29.05 -4.43
C LYS A 176 -18.94 29.28 -5.91
N GLU A 177 -20.12 29.83 -6.19
CA GLU A 177 -20.58 30.10 -7.56
C GLU A 177 -20.55 28.85 -8.48
N GLY A 178 -20.68 27.66 -7.88
CA GLY A 178 -20.61 26.38 -8.59
C GLY A 178 -19.19 25.96 -8.99
N VAL A 179 -18.16 26.46 -8.28
CA VAL A 179 -16.79 25.96 -8.33
C VAL A 179 -16.47 25.35 -6.97
N ALA A 180 -16.01 24.10 -6.96
CA ALA A 180 -15.62 23.42 -5.74
C ALA A 180 -14.21 23.88 -5.29
N LEU A 181 -14.08 24.19 -3.99
CA LEU A 181 -12.88 24.77 -3.40
C LEU A 181 -12.52 24.06 -2.08
N TYR A 182 -11.23 24.00 -1.80
CA TYR A 182 -10.68 23.76 -0.48
C TYR A 182 -10.24 25.08 0.15
N GLN A 183 -10.66 25.32 1.38
CA GLN A 183 -10.01 26.28 2.26
C GLN A 183 -8.90 25.54 3.00
N VAL A 184 -7.70 26.10 3.03
CA VAL A 184 -6.54 25.54 3.72
C VAL A 184 -5.89 26.58 4.63
N ASP A 185 -5.14 26.15 5.63
CA ASP A 185 -4.31 27.03 6.46
C ASP A 185 -2.83 27.05 6.04
N ALA A 186 -2.46 26.28 5.01
CA ALA A 186 -1.17 26.38 4.36
C ALA A 186 -0.97 27.81 3.81
N SER A 187 0.24 28.35 3.99
CA SER A 187 0.55 29.71 3.53
C SER A 187 0.52 29.78 1.99
N ILE A 188 -0.50 30.47 1.45
CA ILE A 188 -0.66 30.75 0.02
C ILE A 188 -0.50 32.26 -0.18
N ASN A 189 0.64 32.65 -0.73
CA ASN A 189 1.00 34.04 -1.01
C ASN A 189 0.92 34.33 -2.53
N PRO A 190 0.97 35.62 -2.94
CA PRO A 190 1.17 35.97 -4.34
C PRO A 190 2.30 35.15 -4.96
N GLY A 191 2.09 34.63 -6.17
CA GLY A 191 3.03 33.74 -6.86
C GLY A 191 2.72 32.24 -6.73
N ASN A 192 2.09 31.79 -5.63
CA ASN A 192 1.65 30.39 -5.49
C ASN A 192 0.42 30.05 -6.35
N SER A 193 -0.32 31.08 -6.82
CA SER A 193 -1.46 30.93 -7.72
C SER A 193 -1.12 30.05 -8.93
N GLY A 194 -1.93 29.02 -9.16
CA GLY A 194 -1.81 28.05 -10.24
C GLY A 194 -0.95 26.85 -9.87
N GLY A 195 -0.23 26.89 -8.76
CA GLY A 195 0.58 25.77 -8.26
C GLY A 195 -0.28 24.65 -7.68
N PRO A 196 0.28 23.44 -7.52
CA PRO A 196 -0.45 22.30 -6.99
C PRO A 196 -0.62 22.38 -5.46
N LEU A 197 -1.77 21.92 -4.99
CA LEU A 197 -2.03 21.53 -3.61
C LEU A 197 -1.96 19.99 -3.53
N PHE A 198 -0.95 19.47 -2.85
CA PHE A 198 -0.75 18.04 -2.68
C PHE A 198 -1.39 17.53 -1.38
N ASN A 199 -1.87 16.29 -1.39
CA ASN A 199 -2.09 15.52 -0.17
C ASN A 199 -0.78 14.91 0.35
N GLU A 200 -0.84 14.21 1.48
CA GLU A 200 0.32 13.52 2.08
C GLU A 200 0.92 12.39 1.21
N TYR A 201 0.28 12.03 0.10
CA TYR A 201 0.74 11.02 -0.86
C TYR A 201 1.42 11.65 -2.09
N GLY A 202 1.56 12.97 -2.14
CA GLY A 202 2.08 13.68 -3.31
C GLY A 202 1.16 13.64 -4.52
N GLN A 203 -0.13 13.38 -4.31
CA GLN A 203 -1.15 13.51 -5.33
C GLN A 203 -1.76 14.90 -5.26
N VAL A 204 -1.98 15.53 -6.41
CA VAL A 204 -2.63 16.82 -6.51
C VAL A 204 -4.12 16.66 -6.23
N ILE A 205 -4.58 17.32 -5.17
CA ILE A 205 -5.99 17.42 -4.80
C ILE A 205 -6.60 18.75 -5.23
N GLY A 206 -5.77 19.77 -5.51
CA GLY A 206 -6.27 21.06 -5.97
C GLY A 206 -5.22 21.96 -6.61
N VAL A 207 -5.68 23.10 -7.11
CA VAL A 207 -4.87 24.16 -7.72
C VAL A 207 -4.95 25.38 -6.81
N ASN A 208 -3.82 25.77 -6.22
CA ASN A 208 -3.72 26.93 -5.34
C ASN A 208 -4.27 28.17 -6.06
N ALA A 209 -5.22 28.86 -5.45
CA ALA A 209 -5.86 30.03 -6.01
C ALA A 209 -5.78 31.17 -5.00
N MET A 210 -5.16 32.28 -5.40
CA MET A 210 -5.12 33.44 -4.53
C MET A 210 -6.41 34.24 -4.65
N LYS A 211 -7.22 34.26 -3.59
CA LYS A 211 -8.30 35.25 -3.44
C LYS A 211 -8.83 35.37 -2.02
N ALA A 212 -7.93 35.37 -1.04
CA ALA A 212 -8.29 35.72 0.32
C ALA A 212 -8.24 37.26 0.49
N LEU A 213 -9.14 37.98 -0.21
CA LEU A 213 -9.46 39.37 0.09
C LEU A 213 -10.89 39.41 0.64
N ALA A 214 -11.05 39.77 1.91
CA ALA A 214 -12.35 40.06 2.47
C ALA A 214 -12.76 41.45 2.01
N LEU A 215 -14.00 41.58 1.56
CA LEU A 215 -14.64 42.89 1.45
C LEU A 215 -15.01 43.31 2.86
N VAL A 216 -14.28 44.28 3.41
CA VAL A 216 -14.60 44.88 4.70
C VAL A 216 -15.22 46.23 4.42
N ALA A 217 -16.34 46.53 5.07
CA ALA A 217 -16.91 47.87 5.03
C ALA A 217 -15.93 48.83 5.71
N THR A 218 -15.45 49.83 4.98
CA THR A 218 -14.59 50.87 5.52
C THR A 218 -15.41 52.13 5.74
N VAL A 219 -15.12 52.82 6.84
CA VAL A 219 -15.68 54.14 7.14
C VAL A 219 -14.51 55.11 7.16
N SER A 220 -14.54 56.11 6.30
CA SER A 220 -13.57 57.21 6.29
C SER A 220 -14.27 58.47 6.74
N GLU A 221 -13.71 59.17 7.73
CA GLU A 221 -14.29 60.42 8.24
C GLU A 221 -13.74 61.59 7.41
N GLY A 222 -14.60 62.17 6.57
CA GLY A 222 -14.29 63.33 5.75
C GLY A 222 -14.86 64.63 6.36
N SER A 223 -14.46 65.77 5.80
CA SER A 223 -14.97 67.09 6.20
C SER A 223 -16.49 67.25 6.02
N ASP A 224 -17.09 66.44 5.15
CA ASP A 224 -18.51 66.44 4.83
C ASP A 224 -19.29 65.28 5.50
N GLY A 225 -18.66 64.58 6.46
CA GLY A 225 -19.23 63.44 7.19
C GLY A 225 -18.61 62.08 6.85
N PRO A 226 -19.13 60.98 7.40
CA PRO A 226 -18.60 59.64 7.17
C PRO A 226 -18.92 59.13 5.77
N THR A 227 -17.88 58.76 5.02
CA THR A 227 -17.99 58.10 3.72
C THR A 227 -17.88 56.58 3.92
N TYR A 228 -18.86 55.84 3.41
CA TYR A 228 -18.89 54.38 3.49
C TYR A 228 -18.32 53.79 2.20
N GLY A 229 -17.27 52.98 2.34
CA GLY A 229 -16.63 52.26 1.25
C GLY A 229 -16.59 50.75 1.50
N VAL A 230 -16.11 50.02 0.52
CA VAL A 230 -15.77 48.61 0.64
C VAL A 230 -14.31 48.49 0.23
N ASP A 231 -13.46 48.05 1.15
CA ASP A 231 -12.04 47.82 0.87
C ASP A 231 -11.75 46.31 0.86
N ARG A 232 -10.74 45.93 0.07
CA ARG A 232 -10.26 44.57 -0.03
C ARG A 232 -9.12 44.39 0.97
N VAL A 233 -9.45 43.90 2.16
CA VAL A 233 -8.45 43.64 3.20
C VAL A 233 -7.95 42.21 3.02
N PRO A 234 -6.62 41.95 3.13
CA PRO A 234 -6.10 40.59 3.25
C PRO A 234 -6.87 39.86 4.34
N ILE A 235 -7.48 38.72 4.00
CA ILE A 235 -8.02 37.85 5.04
C ILE A 235 -6.80 37.41 5.87
N GLY A 236 -6.94 37.40 7.20
CA GLY A 236 -5.85 37.14 8.13
C GLY A 236 -4.99 35.93 7.77
N GLU A 237 -3.77 35.90 8.31
CA GLU A 237 -2.81 34.81 8.13
C GLU A 237 -3.50 33.44 8.29
N GLY A 238 -3.22 32.50 7.37
CA GLY A 238 -3.74 31.13 7.45
C GLY A 238 -5.12 30.89 6.78
N ILE A 239 -5.56 31.72 5.84
CA ILE A 239 -6.71 31.41 4.96
C ILE A 239 -6.27 31.38 3.50
N GLY A 240 -5.92 30.20 3.01
CA GLY A 240 -5.66 29.89 1.60
C GLY A 240 -6.87 29.23 0.93
N TRP A 241 -6.95 29.37 -0.40
CA TRP A 241 -7.95 28.69 -1.22
C TRP A 241 -7.27 27.86 -2.30
N ALA A 242 -7.83 26.70 -2.62
CA ALA A 242 -7.44 25.90 -3.78
C ALA A 242 -8.69 25.41 -4.51
N ILE A 243 -8.69 25.47 -5.84
CA ILE A 243 -9.73 24.89 -6.68
C ILE A 243 -9.56 23.38 -6.68
N GLN A 244 -10.62 22.61 -6.47
CA GLN A 244 -10.51 21.15 -6.45
C GLN A 244 -10.01 20.61 -7.80
N ALA A 245 -9.12 19.61 -7.76
CA ALA A 245 -8.54 19.01 -8.97
C ALA A 245 -9.61 18.42 -9.91
N ASP A 246 -10.75 17.98 -9.36
CA ASP A 246 -11.90 17.49 -10.09
C ASP A 246 -12.42 18.48 -11.16
N GLU A 247 -12.24 19.78 -10.94
CA GLU A 247 -12.62 20.83 -11.91
C GLU A 247 -11.77 20.80 -13.20
N LEU A 248 -10.61 20.13 -13.19
CA LEU A 248 -9.71 19.98 -14.34
C LEU A 248 -10.07 18.78 -15.22
N PHE A 249 -10.58 17.68 -14.65
CA PHE A 249 -10.74 16.42 -15.37
C PHE A 249 -11.56 16.54 -16.65
N PRO A 250 -12.70 17.25 -16.70
CA PRO A 250 -13.45 17.42 -17.95
C PRO A 250 -12.64 18.12 -19.06
N ALA A 251 -11.73 19.03 -18.68
CA ALA A 251 -10.87 19.71 -19.64
C ALA A 251 -9.75 18.79 -20.15
N LEU A 252 -9.09 18.05 -19.24
CA LEU A 252 -8.06 17.07 -19.60
C LEU A 252 -8.62 15.97 -20.51
N ASP A 253 -9.81 15.46 -20.19
CA ASP A 253 -10.53 14.47 -20.99
C ASP A 253 -10.85 15.01 -22.40
N LYS A 254 -11.40 16.23 -22.48
CA LYS A 254 -11.72 16.89 -23.76
C LYS A 254 -10.47 17.10 -24.64
N LEU A 255 -9.35 17.41 -24.02
CA LEU A 255 -8.06 17.61 -24.70
C LEU A 255 -7.31 16.30 -24.98
N HIS A 256 -7.84 15.15 -24.54
CA HIS A 256 -7.20 13.84 -24.63
C HIS A 256 -5.79 13.81 -23.99
N ILE A 257 -5.61 14.55 -22.90
CA ILE A 257 -4.36 14.57 -22.13
C ILE A 257 -4.41 13.42 -21.12
N PRO A 258 -3.47 12.46 -21.13
CA PRO A 258 -3.47 11.37 -20.18
C PRO A 258 -3.16 11.88 -18.76
N TYR A 259 -3.83 11.34 -17.76
CA TYR A 259 -3.52 11.58 -16.35
C TYR A 259 -3.85 10.37 -15.51
N SER A 260 -3.18 10.24 -14.36
CA SER A 260 -3.50 9.23 -13.35
C SER A 260 -4.28 9.89 -12.22
N LYS A 261 -5.31 9.20 -11.70
CA LYS A 261 -6.04 9.63 -10.51
C LYS A 261 -6.34 8.46 -9.58
N SER A 262 -6.32 8.73 -8.27
CA SER A 262 -6.85 7.83 -7.25
C SER A 262 -8.22 8.33 -6.77
N SER A 263 -9.20 7.42 -6.68
CA SER A 263 -10.51 7.66 -6.07
C SER A 263 -10.74 6.84 -4.80
N VAL A 264 -9.71 6.13 -4.33
CA VAL A 264 -9.80 5.33 -3.10
C VAL A 264 -8.80 5.88 -2.10
N ARG A 265 -9.30 6.20 -0.90
CA ARG A 265 -8.44 6.54 0.23
C ARG A 265 -7.69 5.27 0.66
N PRO A 266 -6.35 5.24 0.63
CA PRO A 266 -5.60 4.08 1.09
C PRO A 266 -5.91 3.81 2.57
N SER A 267 -6.14 2.55 2.94
CA SER A 267 -6.16 2.20 4.37
C SER A 267 -4.78 2.45 4.98
N HIS A 268 -4.66 2.71 6.28
CA HIS A 268 -3.36 3.01 6.91
C HIS A 268 -2.30 1.92 6.66
N LEU A 269 -2.70 0.65 6.53
CA LEU A 269 -1.79 -0.44 6.16
C LEU A 269 -1.40 -0.40 4.68
N GLN A 270 -2.35 -0.07 3.81
CA GLN A 270 -2.10 0.08 2.37
C GLN A 270 -1.29 1.35 2.06
N GLN A 271 -1.43 2.40 2.86
CA GLN A 271 -0.64 3.63 2.86
C GLN A 271 0.82 3.34 3.16
N GLU A 272 1.11 2.59 4.24
CA GLU A 272 2.46 2.13 4.58
C GLU A 272 3.03 1.20 3.50
N TRP A 273 2.20 0.31 2.94
CA TRP A 273 2.62 -0.62 1.88
C TRP A 273 2.91 0.06 0.55
N GLN A 274 2.12 1.06 0.15
CA GLN A 274 2.30 1.82 -1.09
C GLN A 274 3.44 2.82 -1.00
N ARG A 275 3.68 3.43 0.17
CA ARG A 275 4.87 4.25 0.38
C ARG A 275 6.13 3.40 0.24
N GLU A 276 6.22 2.25 0.90
CA GLU A 276 7.49 1.53 1.03
C GLU A 276 7.34 -0.02 1.01
N PRO A 277 7.09 -0.64 -0.16
CA PRO A 277 6.85 -2.08 -0.26
C PRO A 277 8.08 -2.92 0.16
N TRP A 278 9.29 -2.39 0.03
CA TRP A 278 10.51 -3.07 0.44
C TRP A 278 10.74 -3.00 1.95
N LEU A 279 10.20 -2.01 2.67
CA LEU A 279 10.36 -1.89 4.12
C LEU A 279 9.54 -2.92 4.88
N LEU A 280 8.28 -3.09 4.52
CA LEU A 280 7.46 -4.15 5.10
C LEU A 280 8.03 -5.53 4.77
N SER A 281 8.62 -5.69 3.59
CA SER A 281 9.35 -6.89 3.20
C SER A 281 10.63 -7.09 4.02
N ALA A 282 11.38 -6.03 4.33
CA ALA A 282 12.58 -6.07 5.16
C ALA A 282 12.25 -6.34 6.65
N VAL A 283 11.18 -5.75 7.18
CA VAL A 283 10.67 -6.02 8.53
C VAL A 283 10.16 -7.45 8.62
N ALA A 284 9.39 -7.92 7.65
CA ALA A 284 8.94 -9.32 7.58
C ALA A 284 10.13 -10.29 7.46
N GLY A 285 11.14 -9.94 6.66
CA GLY A 285 12.37 -10.69 6.50
C GLY A 285 13.18 -10.77 7.80
N THR A 286 13.33 -9.65 8.52
CA THR A 286 14.04 -9.62 9.81
C THR A 286 13.28 -10.35 10.91
N LEU A 287 11.94 -10.26 10.95
CA LEU A 287 11.09 -11.07 11.84
C LEU A 287 11.22 -12.57 11.53
N SER A 288 11.22 -12.94 10.25
CA SER A 288 11.37 -14.34 9.81
C SER A 288 12.75 -14.90 10.19
N LEU A 289 13.83 -14.13 9.98
CA LEU A 289 15.18 -14.50 10.38
C LEU A 289 15.32 -14.59 11.90
N SER A 290 14.67 -13.70 12.65
CA SER A 290 14.65 -13.72 14.11
C SER A 290 13.89 -14.93 14.65
N LEU A 291 12.74 -15.28 14.07
CA LEU A 291 11.99 -16.49 14.38
C LEU A 291 12.77 -17.75 14.03
N LEU A 292 13.49 -17.75 12.90
CA LEU A 292 14.38 -18.84 12.51
C LEU A 292 15.53 -19.00 13.52
N ALA A 293 16.17 -17.90 13.95
CA ALA A 293 17.23 -17.91 14.94
C ALA A 293 16.71 -18.37 16.32
N VAL A 294 15.53 -17.93 16.74
CA VAL A 294 14.86 -18.43 17.95
C VAL A 294 14.55 -19.91 17.80
N GLY A 295 14.03 -20.36 16.66
CA GLY A 295 13.79 -21.77 16.36
C GLY A 295 15.06 -22.60 16.43
N LEU A 296 16.18 -22.11 15.89
CA LEU A 296 17.51 -22.73 15.96
C LEU A 296 18.06 -22.76 17.39
N VAL A 297 17.88 -21.71 18.18
CA VAL A 297 18.27 -21.66 19.60
C VAL A 297 17.40 -22.60 20.43
N LEU A 298 16.09 -22.66 20.18
CA LEU A 298 15.19 -23.61 20.83
C LEU A 298 15.52 -25.04 20.41
N TYR A 299 15.93 -25.26 19.16
CA TYR A 299 16.37 -26.54 18.64
C TYR A 299 17.70 -26.98 19.25
N SER A 300 18.67 -26.07 19.40
CA SER A 300 19.98 -26.35 19.99
C SER A 300 19.94 -26.46 21.52
N ARG A 301 18.94 -25.85 22.16
CA ARG A 301 18.62 -26.02 23.59
C ARG A 301 17.70 -27.19 23.88
N ARG A 302 17.26 -27.95 22.86
CA ARG A 302 16.62 -29.24 23.14
C ARG A 302 17.62 -30.07 23.94
N PRO A 303 17.24 -30.59 25.12
CA PRO A 303 18.12 -31.50 25.83
C PRO A 303 18.53 -32.59 24.85
N ALA A 304 19.82 -32.93 24.83
CA ALA A 304 20.31 -34.07 24.06
C ALA A 304 19.32 -35.20 24.30
N LYS A 305 18.78 -35.75 23.20
CA LYS A 305 17.85 -36.89 23.24
C LYS A 305 18.47 -37.84 24.26
N PRO A 306 17.80 -38.15 25.39
CA PRO A 306 18.40 -39.01 26.41
C PRO A 306 18.93 -40.24 25.67
N PRO A 307 20.15 -40.74 25.98
CA PRO A 307 20.72 -41.87 25.28
C PRO A 307 19.59 -42.87 25.12
N ARG A 308 19.26 -43.19 23.87
CA ARG A 308 18.10 -44.02 23.55
C ARG A 308 18.22 -45.20 24.50
N LYS A 309 17.35 -45.29 25.51
CA LYS A 309 17.18 -46.55 26.21
C LYS A 309 16.74 -47.45 25.09
N THR A 310 17.67 -48.25 24.59
CA THR A 310 17.37 -49.39 23.76
C THR A 310 16.55 -50.25 24.69
N ILE A 311 15.23 -50.00 24.71
CA ILE A 311 14.30 -51.05 25.00
C ILE A 311 14.51 -51.95 23.80
N THR A 312 15.37 -52.94 23.98
CA THR A 312 15.42 -54.12 23.14
C THR A 312 14.06 -54.74 23.32
N TYR A 313 13.09 -54.30 22.51
CA TYR A 313 11.91 -55.10 22.32
C TYR A 313 12.41 -56.38 21.68
N PRO A 314 12.08 -57.56 22.23
CA PRO A 314 12.38 -58.80 21.53
C PRO A 314 11.78 -58.65 20.12
N LEU A 315 12.53 -59.07 19.10
CA LEU A 315 12.20 -58.99 17.66
C LEU A 315 10.91 -59.73 17.27
N THR A 316 10.10 -60.15 18.24
CA THR A 316 8.96 -61.06 18.14
C THR A 316 7.62 -60.42 18.53
N ALA A 317 7.55 -59.11 18.79
CA ALA A 317 6.27 -58.47 19.08
C ALA A 317 5.43 -58.23 17.80
N PRO A 318 4.16 -58.70 17.75
CA PRO A 318 3.30 -58.53 16.59
C PRO A 318 3.09 -57.04 16.27
N ARG A 319 3.41 -56.65 15.04
CA ARG A 319 3.29 -55.26 14.56
C ARG A 319 1.91 -55.02 13.94
N PRO A 320 1.22 -53.91 14.25
CA PRO A 320 -0.09 -53.61 13.70
C PRO A 320 0.00 -53.33 12.19
N ILE A 321 -0.93 -53.88 11.43
CA ILE A 321 -0.99 -53.80 9.98
C ILE A 321 -2.40 -53.51 9.49
N LEU A 322 -2.48 -52.99 8.27
CA LEU A 322 -3.69 -52.85 7.48
C LEU A 322 -3.53 -53.73 6.23
N ARG A 323 -4.40 -54.73 6.06
CA ARG A 323 -4.43 -55.61 4.89
C ARG A 323 -5.54 -55.15 3.94
N GLY A 324 -5.25 -54.98 2.65
CA GLY A 324 -6.28 -54.77 1.64
C GLY A 324 -6.91 -56.11 1.26
N ILE A 325 -8.22 -56.25 1.50
CA ILE A 325 -8.98 -57.47 1.23
C ILE A 325 -9.50 -57.47 -0.20
N SER A 326 -9.98 -56.34 -0.68
CA SER A 326 -10.50 -56.18 -2.04
C SER A 326 -10.28 -54.75 -2.53
N GLY A 327 -10.34 -54.57 -3.84
CA GLY A 327 -10.14 -53.28 -4.49
C GLY A 327 -8.69 -53.08 -4.93
N HIS A 328 -8.27 -51.81 -5.05
CA HIS A 328 -6.97 -51.43 -5.59
C HIS A 328 -5.79 -51.98 -4.78
N TYR A 329 -6.00 -52.13 -3.47
CA TYR A 329 -4.97 -52.63 -2.54
C TYR A 329 -5.18 -54.11 -2.16
N ALA A 330 -5.97 -54.88 -2.93
CA ALA A 330 -6.18 -56.29 -2.65
C ALA A 330 -4.85 -57.07 -2.56
N GLY A 331 -4.65 -57.77 -1.44
CA GLY A 331 -3.42 -58.52 -1.14
C GLY A 331 -2.27 -57.67 -0.60
N ALA A 332 -2.37 -56.33 -0.61
CA ALA A 332 -1.34 -55.47 -0.05
C ALA A 332 -1.42 -55.46 1.49
N VAL A 333 -0.26 -55.41 2.14
CA VAL A 333 -0.14 -55.30 3.60
C VAL A 333 0.69 -54.07 3.93
N LEU A 334 0.11 -53.16 4.72
CA LEU A 334 0.75 -51.91 5.13
C LEU A 334 0.98 -51.94 6.65
N GLU A 335 2.21 -51.68 7.08
CA GLU A 335 2.53 -51.57 8.51
C GLU A 335 2.06 -50.23 9.08
N LEU A 336 1.22 -50.26 10.12
CA LEU A 336 0.74 -49.08 10.81
C LEU A 336 1.80 -48.65 11.83
N GLN A 337 2.68 -47.73 11.44
CA GLN A 337 3.63 -47.12 12.37
C GLN A 337 2.89 -46.24 13.40
N ARG A 338 3.62 -45.49 14.25
CA ARG A 338 3.01 -44.60 15.27
C ARG A 338 2.27 -43.37 14.67
N GLU A 339 2.04 -43.34 13.37
CA GLU A 339 1.45 -42.23 12.63
C GLU A 339 0.05 -42.60 12.12
N THR A 340 -0.82 -41.61 12.00
CA THR A 340 -2.14 -41.78 11.42
C THR A 340 -2.03 -41.87 9.90
N ILE A 341 -2.59 -42.93 9.32
CA ILE A 341 -2.65 -43.08 7.86
C ILE A 341 -3.97 -42.52 7.37
N LEU A 342 -3.90 -41.51 6.51
CA LEU A 342 -5.06 -40.95 5.82
C LEU A 342 -5.27 -41.67 4.49
N ILE A 343 -6.51 -42.09 4.25
CA ILE A 343 -6.97 -42.79 3.06
C ILE A 343 -7.88 -41.88 2.24
N GLY A 344 -7.64 -41.75 0.94
CA GLY A 344 -8.44 -40.91 0.06
C GLY A 344 -7.90 -40.82 -1.37
N ARG A 345 -8.54 -40.01 -2.23
CA ARG A 345 -8.11 -39.82 -3.62
C ARG A 345 -7.05 -38.74 -3.84
N ASP A 346 -6.77 -37.93 -2.83
CA ASP A 346 -5.84 -36.81 -2.96
C ASP A 346 -4.41 -37.20 -2.55
N PRO A 347 -3.46 -37.30 -3.51
CA PRO A 347 -2.08 -37.68 -3.22
C PRO A 347 -1.30 -36.62 -2.44
N GLN A 348 -1.79 -35.38 -2.35
CA GLN A 348 -1.12 -34.34 -1.57
C GLN A 348 -1.41 -34.46 -0.06
N SER A 349 -2.49 -35.13 0.33
CA SER A 349 -2.92 -35.24 1.72
C SER A 349 -3.02 -36.66 2.25
N CYS A 350 -3.20 -37.67 1.39
CA CYS A 350 -3.39 -39.07 1.79
C CYS A 350 -2.11 -39.90 1.57
N GLN A 351 -1.77 -40.74 2.56
CA GLN A 351 -0.66 -41.69 2.44
C GLN A 351 -1.09 -42.95 1.67
N LEU A 352 -2.36 -43.33 1.77
CA LEU A 352 -2.96 -44.41 0.99
C LEU A 352 -3.92 -43.79 -0.04
N VAL A 353 -3.50 -43.81 -1.31
CA VAL A 353 -4.15 -43.08 -2.39
C VAL A 353 -4.99 -44.03 -3.25
N ILE A 354 -6.31 -43.86 -3.23
CA ILE A 354 -7.22 -44.58 -4.13
C ILE A 354 -7.26 -43.84 -5.48
N PRO A 355 -7.00 -44.52 -6.62
CA PRO A 355 -7.03 -43.89 -7.94
C PRO A 355 -8.38 -43.24 -8.30
N ARG A 356 -8.34 -42.25 -9.20
CA ARG A 356 -9.48 -41.37 -9.51
C ARG A 356 -10.61 -42.03 -10.30
N ASP A 357 -10.34 -43.16 -10.93
CA ASP A 357 -11.31 -43.98 -11.67
C ASP A 357 -12.39 -44.61 -10.76
N LYS A 358 -12.14 -44.67 -9.45
CA LYS A 358 -13.09 -45.12 -8.42
C LYS A 358 -13.75 -43.91 -7.77
N SER A 359 -14.86 -43.44 -8.36
CA SER A 359 -15.56 -42.19 -7.99
C SER A 359 -16.15 -42.15 -6.57
N GLN A 360 -16.11 -43.27 -5.84
CA GLN A 360 -16.78 -43.39 -4.54
C GLN A 360 -15.92 -42.96 -3.35
N THR A 361 -14.61 -42.87 -3.50
CA THR A 361 -13.73 -42.44 -2.41
C THR A 361 -13.65 -40.91 -2.37
N SER A 362 -13.75 -40.23 -1.22
CA SER A 362 -13.54 -38.77 -1.15
C SER A 362 -12.05 -38.39 -1.26
N LYS A 363 -11.74 -37.10 -1.51
CA LYS A 363 -10.35 -36.59 -1.57
C LYS A 363 -9.57 -36.94 -0.30
N ARG A 364 -10.19 -36.70 0.86
CA ARG A 364 -9.81 -37.21 2.18
C ARG A 364 -11.02 -38.00 2.69
N HIS A 365 -10.90 -39.32 2.81
CA HIS A 365 -12.05 -40.19 3.07
C HIS A 365 -12.11 -40.58 4.55
N CYS A 366 -11.11 -41.30 5.03
CA CYS A 366 -11.02 -41.74 6.42
C CYS A 366 -9.57 -41.81 6.86
N SER A 367 -9.35 -42.01 8.15
CA SER A 367 -8.03 -42.27 8.71
C SER A 367 -8.02 -43.51 9.59
N ILE A 368 -6.87 -44.16 9.67
CA ILE A 368 -6.64 -45.33 10.52
C ILE A 368 -5.32 -45.18 11.27
N ARG A 369 -5.32 -45.49 12.56
CA ARG A 369 -4.10 -45.56 13.40
C ARG A 369 -4.21 -46.67 14.43
N TYR A 370 -3.09 -47.21 14.89
CA TYR A 370 -3.09 -48.11 16.05
C TYR A 370 -2.81 -47.35 17.34
N ASP A 371 -3.65 -47.53 18.36
CA ASP A 371 -3.50 -46.95 19.68
C ASP A 371 -2.85 -47.96 20.64
N TYR A 372 -1.58 -47.75 20.96
CA TYR A 372 -0.83 -48.66 21.83
C TYR A 372 -1.28 -48.66 23.29
N GLN A 373 -1.94 -47.59 23.76
CA GLN A 373 -2.44 -47.52 25.13
C GLN A 373 -3.76 -48.29 25.25
N ARG A 374 -4.65 -48.10 24.27
CA ARG A 374 -5.97 -48.76 24.23
C ARG A 374 -5.95 -50.14 23.58
N LYS A 375 -4.85 -50.51 22.92
CA LYS A 375 -4.64 -51.77 22.18
C LYS A 375 -5.74 -52.01 21.13
N CYS A 376 -6.12 -50.97 20.39
CA CYS A 376 -7.12 -51.05 19.32
C CYS A 376 -6.72 -50.17 18.13
N PHE A 377 -7.32 -50.44 16.97
CA PHE A 377 -7.19 -49.59 15.79
C PHE A 377 -8.29 -48.53 15.85
N LEU A 378 -7.98 -47.28 15.54
CA LEU A 378 -8.96 -46.19 15.56
C LEU A 378 -9.21 -45.75 14.12
N LEU A 379 -10.42 -46.04 13.65
CA LEU A 379 -10.93 -45.67 12.34
C LEU A 379 -11.81 -44.43 12.46
N GLU A 380 -11.55 -43.40 11.66
CA GLU A 380 -12.34 -42.17 11.69
C GLU A 380 -12.70 -41.73 10.26
N ASP A 381 -13.98 -41.51 10.00
CA ASP A 381 -14.47 -40.95 8.73
C ASP A 381 -14.33 -39.42 8.71
N TYR A 382 -13.74 -38.85 7.66
CA TYR A 382 -13.46 -37.41 7.55
C TYR A 382 -14.61 -36.61 6.90
N GLY A 383 -15.85 -37.08 7.03
CA GLY A 383 -17.00 -36.49 6.35
C GLY A 383 -17.03 -36.88 4.88
N SER A 384 -16.75 -38.15 4.60
CA SER A 384 -16.72 -38.68 3.25
C SER A 384 -18.12 -38.65 2.63
N THR A 385 -18.18 -38.40 1.32
CA THR A 385 -19.43 -38.26 0.57
C THR A 385 -20.22 -39.57 0.59
N ASN A 386 -19.53 -40.69 0.36
CA ASN A 386 -20.17 -42.00 0.27
C ASN A 386 -20.10 -42.82 1.56
N GLY A 387 -19.42 -42.32 2.60
CA GLY A 387 -19.33 -42.96 3.91
C GLY A 387 -18.25 -44.04 4.01
N THR A 388 -17.72 -44.21 5.22
CA THR A 388 -16.96 -45.39 5.64
C THR A 388 -17.90 -46.32 6.40
N PHE A 389 -17.79 -47.63 6.18
CA PHE A 389 -18.67 -48.62 6.78
C PHE A 389 -17.89 -49.75 7.43
N THR A 390 -18.44 -50.32 8.51
CA THR A 390 -17.93 -51.57 9.10
C THR A 390 -18.31 -52.77 8.26
N ALA A 391 -17.68 -53.93 8.50
CA ALA A 391 -18.02 -55.20 7.84
C ALA A 391 -19.52 -55.57 7.92
N ASN A 392 -20.20 -55.11 8.98
CA ASN A 392 -21.62 -55.40 9.22
C ASN A 392 -22.56 -54.41 8.50
N GLY A 393 -22.03 -53.50 7.69
CA GLY A 393 -22.80 -52.50 6.94
C GLY A 393 -23.17 -51.24 7.73
N GLU A 394 -22.67 -51.08 8.96
CA GLU A 394 -22.91 -49.89 9.77
C GLU A 394 -22.06 -48.72 9.26
N ARG A 395 -22.71 -47.60 8.93
CA ARG A 395 -22.03 -46.38 8.50
C ARG A 395 -21.44 -45.66 9.70
N LEU A 396 -20.17 -45.31 9.64
CA LEU A 396 -19.51 -44.51 10.67
C LEU A 396 -20.08 -43.09 10.71
N THR A 397 -20.25 -42.57 11.93
CA THR A 397 -20.54 -41.14 12.15
C THR A 397 -19.30 -40.32 11.77
N PRO A 398 -19.43 -39.29 10.91
CA PRO A 398 -18.32 -38.43 10.56
C PRO A 398 -17.62 -37.81 11.77
N ARG A 399 -16.29 -37.80 11.76
CA ARG A 399 -15.39 -37.26 12.80
C ARG A 399 -15.52 -37.91 14.18
N GLN A 400 -16.05 -39.13 14.22
CA GLN A 400 -16.08 -39.94 15.43
C GLN A 400 -15.19 -41.17 15.22
N ALA A 401 -14.16 -41.31 16.05
CA ALA A 401 -13.26 -42.45 15.99
C ALA A 401 -13.96 -43.72 16.51
N LEU A 402 -14.06 -44.73 15.65
CA LEU A 402 -14.52 -46.07 15.97
C LEU A 402 -13.31 -46.95 16.33
N PRO A 403 -13.27 -47.55 17.53
CA PRO A 403 -12.27 -48.56 17.86
C PRO A 403 -12.59 -49.88 17.16
N LEU A 404 -11.61 -50.41 16.43
CA LEU A 404 -11.62 -51.71 15.81
C LEU A 404 -10.62 -52.66 16.48
N GLN A 405 -10.97 -53.94 16.54
CA GLN A 405 -10.13 -55.04 16.99
C GLN A 405 -9.46 -55.74 15.81
N ALA A 406 -8.38 -56.47 16.08
CA ALA A 406 -7.72 -57.27 15.05
C ALA A 406 -8.68 -58.29 14.44
N GLY A 407 -8.68 -58.40 13.11
CA GLY A 407 -9.60 -59.20 12.30
C GLY A 407 -10.85 -58.45 11.84
N GLU A 408 -11.14 -57.26 12.39
CA GLU A 408 -12.27 -56.46 11.94
C GLU A 408 -11.97 -55.75 10.61
N ARG A 409 -13.03 -55.57 9.82
CA ARG A 409 -12.97 -55.00 8.47
C ARG A 409 -13.80 -53.74 8.34
N PHE A 410 -13.38 -52.89 7.42
CA PHE A 410 -14.13 -51.73 6.98
C PHE A 410 -14.00 -51.54 5.47
N TYR A 411 -14.95 -50.84 4.87
CA TYR A 411 -14.94 -50.53 3.43
C TYR A 411 -15.36 -49.09 3.16
N LEU A 412 -14.94 -48.58 2.00
CA LEU A 412 -15.10 -47.18 1.60
C LEU A 412 -16.19 -47.04 0.52
N GLY A 413 -17.22 -46.25 0.81
CA GLY A 413 -18.38 -46.06 -0.06
C GLY A 413 -19.15 -47.36 -0.32
N GLN A 414 -19.80 -47.48 -1.48
CA GLN A 414 -20.39 -48.74 -1.98
C GLN A 414 -19.42 -49.51 -2.88
N SER A 415 -18.15 -49.09 -2.96
CA SER A 415 -17.14 -49.74 -3.78
C SER A 415 -16.42 -50.84 -3.00
N GLY A 416 -16.03 -51.91 -3.68
CA GLY A 416 -15.30 -53.04 -3.10
C GLY A 416 -13.87 -52.74 -2.64
N GLU A 417 -13.57 -51.54 -2.15
CA GLU A 417 -12.31 -51.21 -1.45
C GLU A 417 -12.50 -51.56 0.03
N MET A 418 -12.04 -52.75 0.42
CA MET A 418 -12.19 -53.29 1.77
C MET A 418 -10.82 -53.53 2.40
N PHE A 419 -10.72 -53.21 3.68
CA PHE A 419 -9.50 -53.39 4.47
C PHE A 419 -9.80 -54.17 5.75
N GLU A 420 -8.81 -54.90 6.22
CA GLU A 420 -8.81 -55.61 7.50
C GLU A 420 -7.65 -55.08 8.37
N VAL A 421 -7.93 -54.79 9.63
CA VAL A 421 -6.90 -54.42 10.60
C VAL A 421 -6.41 -55.67 11.32
N GLY A 422 -5.12 -55.75 11.62
CA GLY A 422 -4.59 -56.94 12.28
C GLY A 422 -3.14 -56.77 12.70
N PHE A 423 -2.48 -57.88 12.97
CA PHE A 423 -1.05 -57.88 13.25
C PHE A 423 -0.30 -58.75 12.24
N THR A 424 1.00 -58.49 12.10
CA THR A 424 1.92 -59.42 11.45
C THR A 424 1.84 -60.78 12.13
N ASP A 425 1.85 -61.85 11.34
CA ASP A 425 1.90 -63.21 11.86
C ASP A 425 3.20 -63.39 12.67
N PRO A 426 3.17 -64.09 13.82
CA PRO A 426 4.39 -64.39 14.55
C PRO A 426 5.27 -65.28 13.65
N SER A 427 6.42 -64.75 13.25
CA SER A 427 7.45 -65.45 12.48
C SER A 427 8.12 -66.56 13.28
#